data_AF-A0A9P9IF33-F1
#
_entry.id   AF-A0A9P9IF33-F1
#
_cell.length_a   1.000
_cell.length_b   1.000
_cell.length_c   1.000
_cell.angle_alpha   90.00
_cell.angle_beta   90.00
_cell.angle_gamma   90.00
#
_symmetry.space_group_name_H-M   'P 1'
#
loop_
_entity.id
_entity.type
_entity.pdbx_description
1 polymer ?
#
loop_
_entity_poly.entity_id
_entity_poly.type
_entity_poly.pdbx_seq_one_letter_code
_entity_poly.pdbx_strand_id
1 'polypeptide(L)'
;MVLVTRFFWSHHKMPKDVEDSNSTGDNTTDNQYSIDPSQKKKNIFAIERPWKQLFAPKQNKGQWVPTLSGIIKAGDEGVYNSALFNALQANPGDINLEILFDVFRTELKTRSMTEKSSQTTEFSKFVTGPKHRRSQSVKINRAITSELPPRLQRASIDLAERGLTRSRSKRVSPVLLSSFNAVPSVVDGKKSGQHSSWTQDMHHAQQMGGKTAITVTPSELAALSIVIGSPLEVTASFQQSDDSSTVQLSASKGAFGISVRGPLLEDGKYYITLRQHKRSISQLSSRGSGYSSLFAKHMAAGSLPFSQDSTTTNSIRITSSNLTHIQAGTPLHLQRTSSPRKSSDFLSSLPNSKPPSFHTLLPSTTSSTSTPLLVHAIAALPFTGGLPPLASTPLIQTIKFIACGGLPPARLLQRLEALVDKIHRHSPNQHLFGPLFEPSNAGLLFRERERLGKLATSTNTTDFIADKVARMHRYTTMLERLMALVPDIPPQDVICKVREAAKKEFERSYVEAVAAFKYPQQFEPVRQPSGLSGRTVRSKRSSTSSMVPRSPTSPASLTSPRSSFTFPRQNLGRQVETILKSELPFSVEMIAQVARFVVVAWSISVEGVAWEEGEEGIRLGLGEQLPEKMVLC
;
A
#
# COMPACT_ATOMS: atom_id res chain seq x y z
N MET A 1 -49.10 -22.56 -30.20
CA MET A 1 -48.24 -21.46 -29.73
C MET A 1 -48.91 -20.86 -28.50
N VAL A 2 -48.40 -21.16 -27.32
CA VAL A 2 -49.05 -20.84 -26.04
C VAL A 2 -48.14 -19.88 -25.26
N LEU A 3 -48.61 -18.66 -25.09
CA LEU A 3 -48.03 -17.63 -24.23
C LEU A 3 -48.37 -17.95 -22.77
N VAL A 4 -47.35 -18.22 -21.95
CA VAL A 4 -47.49 -18.38 -20.50
C VAL A 4 -46.94 -17.13 -19.81
N THR A 5 -47.83 -16.22 -19.46
CA THR A 5 -47.57 -15.09 -18.57
C THR A 5 -47.80 -15.53 -17.13
N ARG A 6 -46.75 -15.56 -16.30
CA ARG A 6 -46.87 -15.75 -14.85
C ARG A 6 -46.85 -14.39 -14.15
N PHE A 7 -48.02 -13.99 -13.66
CA PHE A 7 -48.16 -12.95 -12.63
C PHE A 7 -47.78 -13.55 -11.27
N PHE A 8 -46.82 -12.95 -10.58
CA PHE A 8 -46.53 -13.26 -9.17
C PHE A 8 -47.26 -12.25 -8.29
N TRP A 9 -48.27 -12.75 -7.58
CA TRP A 9 -49.04 -12.04 -6.56
C TRP A 9 -48.43 -12.41 -5.21
N SER A 10 -47.82 -11.45 -4.52
CA SER A 10 -47.25 -11.66 -3.19
C SER A 10 -48.28 -11.29 -2.11
N HIS A 11 -48.80 -12.29 -1.41
CA HIS A 11 -49.61 -12.09 -0.20
C HIS A 11 -48.70 -11.70 0.97
N HIS A 12 -48.90 -10.48 1.49
CA HIS A 12 -48.44 -10.10 2.83
C HIS A 12 -49.27 -10.84 3.88
N LYS A 13 -48.64 -11.72 4.67
CA LYS A 13 -49.20 -12.23 5.93
C LYS A 13 -48.59 -11.43 7.08
N MET A 14 -49.44 -10.71 7.82
CA MET A 14 -49.08 -10.13 9.11
C MET A 14 -49.06 -11.23 10.18
N PRO A 15 -48.15 -11.18 11.16
CA PRO A 15 -48.19 -12.06 12.32
C PRO A 15 -49.27 -11.59 13.30
N LYS A 16 -49.97 -12.58 13.84
CA LYS A 16 -51.09 -12.48 14.78
C LYS A 16 -50.52 -12.59 16.19
N ASP A 17 -50.94 -11.66 17.05
CA ASP A 17 -50.63 -11.63 18.48
C ASP A 17 -51.13 -12.90 19.18
N VAL A 18 -50.32 -13.39 20.13
CA VAL A 18 -50.66 -14.47 21.06
C VAL A 18 -50.32 -13.97 22.46
N GLU A 19 -51.33 -13.45 23.14
CA GLU A 19 -51.43 -13.41 24.60
C GLU A 19 -52.15 -14.70 25.04
N ASP A 20 -51.56 -15.45 25.97
CA ASP A 20 -52.07 -15.56 27.35
C ASP A 20 -51.52 -16.78 28.13
N SER A 21 -51.09 -16.48 29.35
CA SER A 21 -51.27 -17.26 30.58
C SER A 21 -50.58 -18.64 30.74
N ASN A 22 -49.65 -18.75 31.70
CA ASN A 22 -50.01 -19.22 33.04
C ASN A 22 -48.85 -19.18 34.05
N SER A 23 -49.27 -18.90 35.28
CA SER A 23 -48.64 -18.93 36.61
C SER A 23 -47.55 -20.02 36.79
N THR A 24 -46.60 -19.91 37.73
CA THR A 24 -46.83 -19.91 39.19
C THR A 24 -45.47 -19.78 39.92
N GLY A 25 -45.41 -19.05 41.05
CA GLY A 25 -44.53 -19.41 42.18
C GLY A 25 -43.38 -18.45 42.55
N ASP A 26 -43.68 -17.52 43.46
CA ASP A 26 -42.98 -17.33 44.76
C ASP A 26 -41.44 -17.28 44.82
N ASN A 27 -40.85 -16.10 45.10
CA ASN A 27 -40.59 -15.61 46.46
C ASN A 27 -39.51 -14.51 46.56
N THR A 28 -39.80 -13.54 47.44
CA THR A 28 -38.90 -12.77 48.32
C THR A 28 -37.97 -11.63 47.82
N THR A 29 -38.44 -10.42 48.14
CA THR A 29 -37.79 -9.32 48.90
C THR A 29 -36.72 -8.41 48.29
N ASP A 30 -37.08 -7.12 48.28
CA ASP A 30 -36.32 -5.92 48.66
C ASP A 30 -35.02 -5.55 47.92
N ASN A 31 -35.07 -4.49 47.10
CA ASN A 31 -34.59 -3.17 47.54
C ASN A 31 -34.77 -2.06 46.48
N GLN A 32 -35.58 -1.08 46.87
CA GLN A 32 -35.31 0.37 46.92
C GLN A 32 -34.57 1.12 45.78
N TYR A 33 -35.30 2.12 45.26
CA TYR A 33 -34.90 3.43 44.76
C TYR A 33 -33.92 3.54 43.56
N SER A 34 -34.45 3.97 42.41
CA SER A 34 -33.87 5.11 41.70
C SER A 34 -34.90 5.79 40.78
N ILE A 35 -34.89 7.12 40.84
CA ILE A 35 -35.76 8.10 40.18
C ILE A 35 -35.09 8.51 38.87
N ASP A 36 -35.75 8.34 37.73
CA ASP A 36 -35.52 9.19 36.55
C ASP A 36 -36.76 9.20 35.62
N PRO A 37 -37.39 10.36 35.34
CA PRO A 37 -38.61 10.43 34.54
C PRO A 37 -38.26 10.65 33.05
N SER A 38 -38.15 9.56 32.29
CA SER A 38 -38.22 9.63 30.82
C SER A 38 -39.48 8.94 30.30
N GLN A 39 -40.64 9.59 30.54
CA GLN A 39 -41.88 9.23 29.87
C GLN A 39 -41.73 9.43 28.35
N LYS A 40 -41.42 8.35 27.64
CA LYS A 40 -41.69 8.22 26.20
C LYS A 40 -43.21 8.25 25.99
N LYS A 41 -43.78 9.45 25.86
CA LYS A 41 -45.11 9.63 25.27
C LYS A 41 -45.07 9.08 23.85
N LYS A 42 -45.68 7.90 23.66
CA LYS A 42 -46.04 7.36 22.35
C LYS A 42 -47.12 8.27 21.75
N ASN A 43 -46.71 9.28 20.99
CA ASN A 43 -47.62 10.04 20.12
C ASN A 43 -48.03 9.14 18.95
N ILE A 44 -49.13 8.41 19.12
CA ILE A 44 -49.75 7.56 18.09
C ILE A 44 -50.77 8.35 17.23
N PHE A 45 -50.96 9.65 17.47
CA PHE A 45 -51.85 10.49 16.66
C PHE A 45 -51.12 11.72 16.11
N ALA A 46 -50.53 11.57 14.92
CA ALA A 46 -50.14 12.67 14.05
C ALA A 46 -50.40 12.28 12.58
N ILE A 47 -51.65 11.93 12.28
CA ILE A 47 -52.16 11.66 10.92
C ILE A 47 -52.74 12.96 10.36
N GLU A 48 -51.97 14.05 10.29
CA GLU A 48 -52.37 15.24 9.52
C GLU A 48 -51.14 16.02 9.07
N ARG A 49 -50.69 15.80 7.81
CA ARG A 49 -50.02 16.78 6.91
C ARG A 49 -49.53 16.18 5.56
N PRO A 50 -50.36 15.50 4.75
CA PRO A 50 -49.91 15.03 3.42
C PRO A 50 -49.71 16.15 2.38
N TRP A 51 -50.30 17.34 2.54
CA TRP A 51 -50.28 18.36 1.49
C TRP A 51 -49.08 19.31 1.54
N LYS A 52 -48.45 19.49 2.71
CA LYS A 52 -47.24 20.35 2.82
C LYS A 52 -46.01 19.72 2.16
N GLN A 53 -46.02 18.42 1.87
CA GLN A 53 -44.97 17.76 1.08
C GLN A 53 -45.12 17.96 -0.44
N LEU A 54 -46.31 18.31 -0.94
CA LEU A 54 -46.53 18.51 -2.38
C LEU A 54 -46.01 19.86 -2.90
N PHE A 55 -45.81 20.84 -2.02
CA PHE A 55 -45.36 22.19 -2.38
C PHE A 55 -43.96 22.54 -1.88
N ALA A 56 -43.29 21.64 -1.16
CA ALA A 56 -41.87 21.81 -0.92
C ALA A 56 -41.14 21.60 -2.27
N PRO A 57 -40.37 22.59 -2.77
CA PRO A 57 -39.59 22.39 -3.98
C PRO A 57 -38.76 21.13 -3.78
N LYS A 58 -38.82 20.20 -4.75
CA LYS A 58 -37.99 18.99 -4.73
C LYS A 58 -36.55 19.44 -4.66
N GLN A 59 -36.00 19.53 -3.45
CA GLN A 59 -34.59 19.74 -3.26
C GLN A 59 -33.94 18.59 -4.03
N ASN A 60 -33.16 18.92 -5.06
CA ASN A 60 -32.40 17.95 -5.82
C ASN A 60 -31.39 17.35 -4.84
N LYS A 61 -31.82 16.31 -4.12
CA LYS A 61 -30.98 15.52 -3.25
C LYS A 61 -29.91 14.95 -4.18
N GLY A 62 -28.67 15.45 -4.05
CA GLY A 62 -27.58 15.18 -4.99
C GLY A 62 -27.32 13.70 -5.21
N GLN A 63 -26.42 13.36 -6.12
CA GLN A 63 -26.10 11.95 -6.37
C GLN A 63 -25.59 11.27 -5.10
N TRP A 64 -26.06 10.05 -4.82
CA TRP A 64 -25.51 9.21 -3.76
C TRP A 64 -24.08 8.79 -4.11
N VAL A 65 -23.14 9.14 -3.26
CA VAL A 65 -21.71 8.83 -3.40
C VAL A 65 -21.17 8.27 -2.07
N PRO A 66 -20.13 7.43 -2.11
CA PRO A 66 -19.47 6.98 -0.89
C PRO A 66 -18.73 8.15 -0.22
N THR A 67 -18.69 8.16 1.12
CA THR A 67 -17.81 9.09 1.85
C THR A 67 -16.35 8.71 1.70
N LEU A 68 -15.46 9.58 2.15
CA LEU A 68 -14.04 9.25 2.21
C LEU A 68 -13.77 8.08 3.18
N SER A 69 -14.43 8.04 4.34
CA SER A 69 -14.44 6.87 5.25
C SER A 69 -14.86 5.59 4.52
N GLY A 70 -15.96 5.62 3.77
CA GLY A 70 -16.45 4.45 3.01
C GLY A 70 -15.42 3.96 2.00
N ILE A 71 -14.76 4.86 1.29
CA ILE A 71 -13.66 4.50 0.38
C ILE A 71 -12.49 3.88 1.19
N ILE A 72 -12.03 4.50 2.27
CA ILE A 72 -10.90 3.98 3.07
C ILE A 72 -11.21 2.59 3.64
N LYS A 73 -12.39 2.39 4.23
CA LYS A 73 -12.84 1.10 4.77
C LYS A 73 -12.91 0.03 3.68
N ALA A 74 -13.33 0.38 2.47
CA ALA A 74 -13.32 -0.53 1.34
C ALA A 74 -11.88 -0.97 1.00
N GLY A 75 -10.91 -0.05 1.05
CA GLY A 75 -9.50 -0.37 0.91
C GLY A 75 -9.01 -1.34 2.00
N ASP A 76 -9.44 -1.15 3.24
CA ASP A 76 -9.04 -1.99 4.38
C ASP A 76 -9.58 -3.42 4.28
N GLU A 77 -10.76 -3.58 3.71
CA GLU A 77 -11.36 -4.89 3.36
C GLU A 77 -10.78 -5.48 2.06
N GLY A 78 -9.80 -4.82 1.46
CA GLY A 78 -9.14 -5.28 0.23
C GLY A 78 -9.99 -5.09 -1.03
N VAL A 79 -11.05 -4.28 -1.01
CA VAL A 79 -11.90 -3.99 -2.19
C VAL A 79 -11.11 -3.29 -3.30
N TYR A 80 -10.09 -2.53 -2.93
CA TYR A 80 -9.04 -2.05 -3.85
C TYR A 80 -7.70 -1.99 -3.09
N ASN A 81 -6.62 -1.72 -3.83
CA ASN A 81 -5.30 -1.42 -3.26
C ASN A 81 -4.82 -0.07 -3.79
N SER A 82 -3.68 0.41 -3.29
CA SER A 82 -3.17 1.73 -3.66
C SER A 82 -2.87 1.91 -5.16
N ALA A 83 -2.88 0.85 -5.99
CA ALA A 83 -2.80 1.00 -7.44
C ALA A 83 -4.01 1.74 -8.04
N LEU A 84 -5.12 1.86 -7.32
CA LEU A 84 -6.24 2.74 -7.67
C LEU A 84 -5.75 4.17 -7.94
N PHE A 85 -4.81 4.69 -7.15
CA PHE A 85 -4.26 6.03 -7.32
C PHE A 85 -3.32 6.16 -8.52
N ASN A 86 -2.82 5.04 -9.07
CA ASN A 86 -2.11 5.08 -10.37
C ASN A 86 -3.08 5.26 -11.54
N ALA A 87 -4.32 4.79 -11.44
CA ALA A 87 -5.33 5.01 -12.47
C ALA A 87 -5.85 6.46 -12.50
N LEU A 88 -5.59 7.25 -11.46
CA LEU A 88 -5.82 8.69 -11.45
C LEU A 88 -4.83 9.48 -12.31
N GLN A 89 -3.85 8.82 -12.96
CA GLN A 89 -2.94 9.47 -13.92
C GLN A 89 -3.72 10.11 -15.08
N ALA A 90 -3.97 11.40 -14.95
CA ALA A 90 -4.49 12.30 -15.97
C ALA A 90 -3.51 13.46 -16.18
N ASN A 91 -3.97 14.51 -16.87
CA ASN A 91 -3.19 15.73 -17.04
C ASN A 91 -2.80 16.30 -15.66
N PRO A 92 -1.55 16.76 -15.46
CA PRO A 92 -1.14 17.44 -14.23
C PRO A 92 -2.10 18.57 -13.87
N GLY A 93 -2.43 18.71 -12.59
CA GLY A 93 -3.44 19.67 -12.12
C GLY A 93 -4.32 19.10 -11.01
N ASP A 94 -5.43 19.77 -10.74
CA ASP A 94 -6.36 19.35 -9.69
C ASP A 94 -7.19 18.15 -10.16
N ILE A 95 -7.30 17.14 -9.28
CA ILE A 95 -8.08 15.93 -9.48
C ILE A 95 -9.48 16.21 -8.92
N ASN A 96 -10.46 16.37 -9.81
CA ASN A 96 -11.85 16.44 -9.40
C ASN A 96 -12.29 15.12 -8.73
N LEU A 97 -13.09 15.21 -7.68
CA LEU A 97 -13.59 14.05 -6.93
C LEU A 97 -14.36 13.05 -7.80
N GLU A 98 -15.02 13.50 -8.86
CA GLU A 98 -15.69 12.66 -9.85
C GLU A 98 -14.76 11.65 -10.51
N ILE A 99 -13.50 12.04 -10.77
CA ILE A 99 -12.49 11.15 -11.36
C ILE A 99 -12.15 10.03 -10.36
N LEU A 100 -12.01 10.38 -9.07
CA LEU A 100 -11.79 9.40 -8.02
C LEU A 100 -12.94 8.40 -7.93
N PHE A 101 -14.19 8.89 -7.95
CA PHE A 101 -15.37 8.04 -7.94
C PHE A 101 -15.49 7.15 -9.18
N ASP A 102 -15.12 7.64 -10.36
CA ASP A 102 -15.16 6.85 -11.59
C ASP A 102 -14.11 5.74 -11.61
N VAL A 103 -12.90 6.01 -11.10
CA VAL A 103 -11.88 4.98 -10.93
C VAL A 103 -12.33 3.95 -9.89
N PHE A 104 -12.87 4.40 -8.75
CA PHE A 104 -13.40 3.51 -7.72
C PHE A 104 -14.54 2.63 -8.24
N ARG A 105 -15.52 3.18 -8.97
CA ARG A 105 -16.56 2.41 -9.67
C ARG A 105 -15.98 1.38 -10.62
N THR A 106 -14.92 1.74 -11.33
CA THR A 106 -14.29 0.82 -12.30
C THR A 106 -13.70 -0.39 -11.59
N GLU A 107 -12.98 -0.18 -10.47
CA GLU A 107 -12.49 -1.29 -9.64
C GLU A 107 -13.62 -2.17 -9.11
N LEU A 108 -14.70 -1.56 -8.58
CA LEU A 108 -15.88 -2.28 -8.10
C LEU A 108 -16.58 -3.10 -9.19
N LYS A 109 -16.58 -2.63 -10.44
CA LYS A 109 -17.16 -3.37 -11.58
C LYS A 109 -16.39 -4.65 -11.89
N THR A 110 -15.09 -4.69 -11.63
CA THR A 110 -14.25 -5.88 -11.88
C THR A 110 -14.49 -7.03 -10.90
N ARG A 111 -15.20 -6.76 -9.79
CA ARG A 111 -15.50 -7.72 -8.73
C ARG A 111 -16.46 -8.82 -9.16
N SER A 112 -16.41 -9.93 -8.42
CA SER A 112 -17.24 -11.11 -8.65
C SER A 112 -18.73 -10.80 -8.41
N MET A 113 -19.64 -11.54 -9.05
CA MET A 113 -21.08 -11.33 -8.87
C MET A 113 -21.55 -11.68 -7.45
N THR A 114 -20.85 -12.59 -6.77
CA THR A 114 -21.14 -12.98 -5.38
C THR A 114 -20.88 -11.86 -4.38
N GLU A 115 -19.85 -11.03 -4.60
CA GLU A 115 -19.62 -9.83 -3.78
C GLU A 115 -20.64 -8.73 -4.10
N LYS A 116 -21.19 -8.71 -5.32
CA LYS A 116 -22.17 -7.70 -5.74
C LYS A 116 -23.54 -7.94 -5.13
N SER A 117 -23.92 -9.19 -4.85
CA SER A 117 -25.22 -9.50 -4.25
C SER A 117 -25.39 -9.05 -2.80
N SER A 118 -24.30 -8.81 -2.06
CA SER A 118 -24.36 -8.29 -0.69
C SER A 118 -24.40 -6.76 -0.61
N GLN A 119 -24.37 -6.07 -1.75
CA GLN A 119 -24.34 -4.60 -1.79
C GLN A 119 -25.73 -4.00 -1.57
N THR A 120 -25.78 -2.86 -0.89
CA THR A 120 -27.01 -2.09 -0.71
C THR A 120 -27.53 -1.55 -2.04
N THR A 121 -28.82 -1.20 -2.10
CA THR A 121 -29.44 -0.72 -3.34
C THR A 121 -28.88 0.63 -3.77
N GLU A 122 -28.54 1.50 -2.81
CA GLU A 122 -27.89 2.79 -2.99
C GLU A 122 -26.51 2.61 -3.62
N PHE A 123 -25.75 1.64 -3.11
CA PHE A 123 -24.43 1.33 -3.64
C PHE A 123 -24.50 0.78 -5.06
N SER A 124 -25.47 -0.10 -5.32
CA SER A 124 -25.74 -0.63 -6.67
C SER A 124 -26.08 0.50 -7.65
N LYS A 125 -26.85 1.50 -7.23
CA LYS A 125 -27.14 2.72 -8.02
C LYS A 125 -25.88 3.54 -8.28
N PHE A 126 -24.99 3.68 -7.29
CA PHE A 126 -23.70 4.35 -7.49
C PHE A 126 -22.84 3.63 -8.52
N VAL A 127 -22.72 2.30 -8.45
CA VAL A 127 -21.90 1.51 -9.39
C VAL A 127 -22.47 1.56 -10.81
N THR A 128 -23.80 1.45 -10.95
CA THR A 128 -24.49 1.48 -12.25
C THR A 128 -24.73 2.88 -12.79
N GLY A 129 -24.50 3.91 -11.97
CA GLY A 129 -24.74 5.31 -12.32
C GLY A 129 -24.07 5.72 -13.63
N PRO A 130 -24.65 6.72 -14.32
CA PRO A 130 -24.15 7.18 -15.60
C PRO A 130 -22.68 7.60 -15.43
N LYS A 131 -21.80 7.08 -16.30
CA LYS A 131 -20.45 7.63 -16.43
C LYS A 131 -20.64 9.09 -16.84
N HIS A 132 -20.04 10.03 -16.12
CA HIS A 132 -19.93 11.39 -16.64
C HIS A 132 -19.17 11.29 -17.95
N ARG A 133 -19.91 11.32 -19.07
CA ARG A 133 -19.30 11.42 -20.39
C ARG A 133 -18.58 12.74 -20.38
N ARG A 134 -17.25 12.67 -20.19
CA ARG A 134 -16.31 13.78 -20.34
C ARG A 134 -16.70 14.49 -21.62
N SER A 135 -17.40 15.61 -21.52
CA SER A 135 -17.83 16.46 -22.62
C SER A 135 -16.59 17.23 -23.11
N GLN A 136 -15.59 16.47 -23.56
CA GLN A 136 -14.45 16.95 -24.31
C GLN A 136 -14.53 16.35 -25.70
N SER A 137 -15.61 16.69 -26.41
CA SER A 137 -15.55 16.84 -27.86
C SER A 137 -14.96 18.22 -28.13
N VAL A 138 -13.67 18.41 -27.82
CA VAL A 138 -12.91 19.46 -28.52
C VAL A 138 -12.74 18.91 -29.93
N LYS A 139 -13.64 19.31 -30.83
CA LYS A 139 -13.42 19.18 -32.27
C LYS A 139 -12.14 19.95 -32.56
N ILE A 140 -11.03 19.22 -32.65
CA ILE A 140 -9.82 19.75 -33.27
C ILE A 140 -10.20 19.93 -34.74
N ASN A 141 -10.50 21.17 -35.13
CA ASN A 141 -10.56 21.57 -36.53
C ASN A 141 -9.16 21.33 -37.11
N ARG A 142 -8.94 20.15 -37.69
CA ARG A 142 -7.89 19.95 -38.69
C ARG A 142 -8.38 20.58 -39.98
N ALA A 143 -8.24 21.90 -40.06
CA ALA A 143 -8.15 22.56 -41.35
C ALA A 143 -6.69 22.44 -41.82
N ILE A 144 -6.54 21.86 -43.01
CA ILE A 144 -5.39 22.04 -43.91
C ILE A 144 -4.11 21.31 -43.47
N THR A 145 -3.98 20.04 -43.85
CA THR A 145 -2.67 19.49 -44.21
C THR A 145 -2.84 18.47 -45.33
N SER A 146 -2.01 18.66 -46.35
CA SER A 146 -1.98 18.09 -47.70
C SER A 146 -2.13 16.58 -47.84
N GLU A 147 -2.76 16.23 -48.95
CA GLU A 147 -2.97 14.91 -49.54
C GLU A 147 -1.69 14.07 -49.61
N LEU A 148 -1.79 12.83 -49.12
CA LEU A 148 -0.90 11.72 -49.47
C LEU A 148 -1.78 10.52 -49.87
N PRO A 149 -1.33 9.69 -50.83
CA PRO A 149 -2.19 8.76 -51.56
C PRO A 149 -2.61 7.53 -50.72
N PRO A 150 -3.74 6.89 -51.07
CA PRO A 150 -4.37 5.86 -50.25
C PRO A 150 -3.56 4.55 -50.27
N ARG A 151 -3.16 4.09 -49.09
CA ARG A 151 -2.48 2.80 -48.90
C ARG A 151 -3.51 1.66 -48.94
N LEU A 152 -3.35 0.76 -49.90
CA LEU A 152 -4.14 -0.45 -50.15
C LEU A 152 -4.40 -1.27 -48.88
N GLN A 153 -5.69 -1.51 -48.60
CA GLN A 153 -6.15 -2.48 -47.62
C GLN A 153 -5.86 -3.90 -48.12
N ARG A 154 -4.90 -4.59 -47.50
CA ARG A 154 -4.81 -6.05 -47.59
C ARG A 154 -5.75 -6.66 -46.56
N ALA A 155 -6.80 -7.30 -47.07
CA ALA A 155 -7.60 -8.27 -46.35
C ALA A 155 -6.88 -9.63 -46.38
N SER A 156 -6.58 -10.16 -45.20
CA SER A 156 -6.34 -11.58 -44.94
C SER A 156 -6.55 -11.74 -43.43
N ILE A 157 -7.73 -12.18 -42.99
CA ILE A 157 -8.03 -13.60 -42.74
C ILE A 157 -6.81 -14.29 -42.15
N ASP A 158 -6.74 -14.23 -40.81
CA ASP A 158 -6.14 -15.30 -40.02
C ASP A 158 -6.89 -15.34 -38.68
N LEU A 159 -7.94 -16.15 -38.66
CA LEU A 159 -8.96 -16.19 -37.61
C LEU A 159 -9.14 -17.63 -37.16
N ALA A 160 -8.04 -18.28 -36.74
CA ALA A 160 -8.09 -19.65 -36.23
C ALA A 160 -7.21 -19.93 -34.99
N GLU A 161 -6.33 -19.03 -34.54
CA GLU A 161 -5.45 -19.31 -33.38
C GLU A 161 -5.72 -18.47 -32.11
N ARG A 162 -6.80 -17.68 -32.07
CA ARG A 162 -7.26 -17.01 -30.84
C ARG A 162 -8.17 -17.88 -29.96
N GLY A 163 -7.86 -19.17 -29.91
CA GLY A 163 -8.50 -20.13 -29.02
C GLY A 163 -8.23 -19.80 -27.54
N LEU A 164 -9.32 -19.57 -26.80
CA LEU A 164 -9.46 -19.90 -25.37
C LEU A 164 -8.36 -19.43 -24.39
N THR A 165 -8.15 -18.12 -24.25
CA THR A 165 -7.53 -17.58 -23.01
C THR A 165 -8.25 -16.32 -22.51
N ARG A 166 -9.57 -16.42 -22.27
CA ARG A 166 -10.24 -15.53 -21.30
C ARG A 166 -10.40 -16.23 -19.95
N SER A 167 -9.33 -16.88 -19.47
CA SER A 167 -9.13 -16.96 -18.03
C SER A 167 -8.82 -15.55 -17.54
N ARG A 168 -9.88 -14.77 -17.30
CA ARG A 168 -9.77 -13.58 -16.46
C ARG A 168 -9.25 -14.09 -15.12
N SER A 169 -7.93 -13.98 -14.94
CA SER A 169 -7.28 -14.20 -13.66
C SER A 169 -8.11 -13.47 -12.62
N LYS A 170 -8.76 -14.23 -11.73
CA LYS A 170 -9.51 -13.66 -10.62
C LYS A 170 -8.46 -12.90 -9.83
N ARG A 171 -8.49 -11.56 -9.89
CA ARG A 171 -7.72 -10.71 -8.98
C ARG A 171 -8.27 -11.03 -7.59
N VAL A 172 -7.64 -11.99 -6.92
CA VAL A 172 -7.91 -12.25 -5.50
C VAL A 172 -7.41 -11.00 -4.81
N SER A 173 -8.34 -10.21 -4.28
CA SER A 173 -7.98 -9.11 -3.41
C SER A 173 -7.10 -9.63 -2.28
N PRO A 174 -6.10 -8.86 -1.85
CA PRO A 174 -5.41 -9.15 -0.60
C PRO A 174 -6.40 -8.94 0.54
N VAL A 175 -7.24 -9.95 0.79
CA VAL A 175 -7.80 -10.17 2.12
C VAL A 175 -6.59 -10.46 2.99
N LEU A 176 -6.55 -9.93 4.21
CA LEU A 176 -5.62 -10.44 5.22
C LEU A 176 -5.85 -11.94 5.29
N LEU A 177 -4.98 -12.69 4.62
CA LEU A 177 -4.98 -14.13 4.74
C LEU A 177 -4.71 -14.36 6.21
N SER A 178 -5.53 -15.20 6.84
CA SER A 178 -5.29 -15.68 8.19
C SER A 178 -3.92 -16.35 8.19
N SER A 179 -2.86 -15.56 8.38
CA SER A 179 -1.46 -15.96 8.22
C SER A 179 -1.00 -16.91 9.32
N PHE A 180 -1.88 -17.14 10.29
CA PHE A 180 -1.70 -17.96 11.46
C PHE A 180 -2.99 -18.71 11.69
N ASN A 181 -2.88 -19.95 12.17
CA ASN A 181 -3.99 -20.67 12.80
C ASN A 181 -4.89 -19.64 13.48
N ALA A 182 -6.13 -19.50 12.97
CA ALA A 182 -7.09 -18.59 13.56
C ALA A 182 -6.99 -18.75 15.07
N VAL A 183 -6.71 -17.66 15.80
CA VAL A 183 -6.91 -17.67 17.26
C VAL A 183 -8.28 -18.30 17.43
N PRO A 184 -8.42 -19.45 18.12
CA PRO A 184 -9.60 -20.30 18.00
C PRO A 184 -10.85 -19.47 18.23
N SER A 185 -11.46 -19.06 17.12
CA SER A 185 -12.71 -18.33 17.08
C SER A 185 -13.71 -19.39 17.46
N VAL A 186 -14.18 -19.32 18.70
CA VAL A 186 -15.19 -20.21 19.28
C VAL A 186 -16.23 -20.52 18.20
N VAL A 187 -16.23 -21.79 17.83
CA VAL A 187 -16.97 -22.35 16.70
C VAL A 187 -18.44 -22.38 17.08
N ASP A 188 -19.18 -21.32 16.74
CA ASP A 188 -20.64 -21.37 16.72
C ASP A 188 -21.16 -21.01 15.33
N GLY A 189 -21.69 -22.04 14.67
CA GLY A 189 -21.94 -22.16 13.23
C GLY A 189 -23.06 -21.29 12.64
N LYS A 190 -23.14 -20.00 12.97
CA LYS A 190 -23.97 -19.05 12.24
C LYS A 190 -23.09 -18.11 11.44
N LYS A 191 -22.85 -18.44 10.16
CA LYS A 191 -22.38 -17.49 9.14
C LYS A 191 -23.48 -16.45 8.91
N SER A 192 -23.72 -15.56 9.86
CA SER A 192 -24.48 -14.34 9.59
C SER A 192 -23.75 -13.63 8.45
N GLY A 193 -24.49 -13.22 7.42
CA GLY A 193 -23.92 -12.49 6.30
C GLY A 193 -23.26 -11.23 6.84
N GLN A 194 -21.94 -11.23 6.93
CA GLN A 194 -21.19 -10.06 7.35
C GLN A 194 -21.43 -8.98 6.31
N HIS A 195 -22.30 -8.03 6.63
CA HIS A 195 -22.46 -6.84 5.82
C HIS A 195 -21.13 -6.10 5.83
N SER A 196 -20.59 -5.85 4.64
CA SER A 196 -19.34 -5.13 4.47
C SER A 196 -19.49 -3.71 4.99
N SER A 197 -18.70 -3.36 6.01
CA SER A 197 -18.86 -2.13 6.81
C SER A 197 -18.86 -0.87 5.96
N TRP A 198 -18.08 -0.88 4.88
CA TRP A 198 -17.88 0.25 3.98
C TRP A 198 -19.10 0.59 3.11
N THR A 199 -20.05 -0.34 2.91
CA THR A 199 -21.26 -0.09 2.08
C THR A 199 -22.31 0.75 2.79
N GLN A 200 -22.18 0.94 4.10
CA GLN A 200 -23.08 1.76 4.92
C GLN A 200 -22.73 3.25 4.87
N ASP A 201 -21.49 3.58 4.45
CA ASP A 201 -20.94 4.93 4.43
C ASP A 201 -21.25 5.67 3.11
N MET A 202 -22.53 5.84 2.80
CA MET A 202 -23.03 6.54 1.60
C MET A 202 -23.72 7.86 2.00
N HIS A 203 -23.49 8.93 1.24
CA HIS A 203 -24.11 10.24 1.47
C HIS A 203 -24.52 10.91 0.15
N HIS A 204 -25.43 11.88 0.24
CA HIS A 204 -25.72 12.76 -0.89
C HIS A 204 -24.55 13.72 -1.11
N ALA A 205 -23.97 13.70 -2.31
CA ALA A 205 -22.96 14.66 -2.69
C ALA A 205 -23.51 16.09 -2.66
N GLN A 206 -22.71 17.02 -2.17
CA GLN A 206 -22.98 18.46 -2.26
C GLN A 206 -22.47 18.95 -3.63
N GLN A 207 -23.07 20.02 -4.16
CA GLN A 207 -22.53 20.70 -5.34
C GLN A 207 -21.98 22.05 -4.90
N MET A 208 -20.68 22.26 -5.05
CA MET A 208 -20.00 23.52 -4.73
C MET A 208 -19.28 24.01 -5.98
N GLY A 209 -19.66 25.19 -6.49
CA GLY A 209 -19.08 25.73 -7.73
C GLY A 209 -19.26 24.82 -8.95
N GLY A 210 -20.37 24.07 -9.02
CA GLY A 210 -20.64 23.11 -10.09
C GLY A 210 -19.81 21.82 -10.02
N LYS A 211 -19.01 21.62 -8.97
CA LYS A 211 -18.25 20.38 -8.72
C LYS A 211 -18.89 19.55 -7.62
N THR A 212 -18.79 18.24 -7.75
CA THR A 212 -19.16 17.29 -6.71
C THR A 212 -18.25 17.45 -5.49
N ALA A 213 -18.85 17.65 -4.31
CA ALA A 213 -18.16 17.89 -3.06
C ALA A 213 -18.67 16.96 -1.95
N ILE A 214 -17.79 16.54 -1.05
CA ILE A 214 -18.13 15.78 0.16
C ILE A 214 -17.53 16.42 1.40
N THR A 215 -18.24 16.35 2.53
CA THR A 215 -17.67 16.71 3.83
C THR A 215 -16.64 15.66 4.24
N VAL A 216 -15.49 16.11 4.73
CA VAL A 216 -14.42 15.25 5.24
C VAL A 216 -13.96 15.69 6.62
N THR A 217 -13.59 14.73 7.46
CA THR A 217 -13.03 14.97 8.80
C THR A 217 -11.49 15.01 8.75
N PRO A 218 -10.83 15.55 9.79
CA PRO A 218 -9.37 15.46 9.94
C PRO A 218 -8.85 14.02 9.92
N SER A 219 -9.57 13.07 10.52
CA SER A 219 -9.16 11.66 10.55
C SER A 219 -9.29 10.97 9.20
N GLU A 220 -10.32 11.27 8.41
CA GLU A 220 -10.45 10.80 7.03
C GLU A 220 -9.33 11.35 6.14
N LEU A 221 -9.01 12.64 6.30
CA LEU A 221 -7.94 13.27 5.54
C LEU A 221 -6.55 12.71 5.91
N ALA A 222 -6.31 12.51 7.21
CA ALA A 222 -5.09 11.88 7.70
C ALA A 222 -4.92 10.45 7.14
N ALA A 223 -5.99 9.64 7.18
CA ALA A 223 -5.97 8.30 6.60
C ALA A 223 -5.70 8.32 5.08
N LEU A 224 -6.35 9.22 4.32
CA LEU A 224 -6.09 9.38 2.89
C LEU A 224 -4.62 9.75 2.64
N SER A 225 -4.08 10.70 3.42
CA SER A 225 -2.69 11.17 3.30
C SER A 225 -1.68 10.03 3.48
N ILE A 226 -1.92 9.13 4.44
CA ILE A 226 -1.11 7.94 4.68
C ILE A 226 -1.22 6.97 3.51
N VAL A 227 -2.45 6.72 3.04
CA VAL A 227 -2.72 5.79 1.92
C VAL A 227 -2.06 6.25 0.64
N ILE A 228 -2.02 7.55 0.33
CA ILE A 228 -1.35 8.07 -0.86
C ILE A 228 0.15 8.36 -0.63
N GLY A 229 0.65 8.16 0.59
CA GLY A 229 2.03 8.46 0.98
C GLY A 229 2.39 9.94 0.80
N SER A 230 1.47 10.85 1.13
CA SER A 230 1.62 12.29 1.03
C SER A 230 1.44 12.89 2.43
N PRO A 231 2.47 12.89 3.29
CA PRO A 231 2.35 13.44 4.63
C PRO A 231 1.85 14.89 4.58
N LEU A 232 0.89 15.22 5.44
CA LEU A 232 0.35 16.56 5.53
C LEU A 232 1.24 17.39 6.45
N GLU A 233 1.64 18.56 5.96
CA GLU A 233 2.35 19.56 6.74
C GLU A 233 1.40 20.74 6.96
N VAL A 234 1.10 21.03 8.22
CA VAL A 234 0.35 22.21 8.60
C VAL A 234 1.36 23.31 8.82
N THR A 235 1.45 24.27 7.89
CA THR A 235 2.33 25.42 8.05
C THR A 235 1.49 26.60 8.50
N ALA A 236 1.72 27.08 9.72
CA ALA A 236 1.22 28.37 10.16
C ALA A 236 2.10 29.46 9.51
N SER A 237 1.61 30.10 8.45
CA SER A 237 2.28 31.27 7.90
C SER A 237 1.92 32.48 8.75
N PHE A 238 2.87 32.93 9.57
CA PHE A 238 2.81 34.25 10.19
C PHE A 238 3.23 35.28 9.12
N GLN A 239 2.28 35.78 8.35
CA GLN A 239 2.53 36.99 7.57
C GLN A 239 2.59 38.17 8.53
N GLN A 240 3.73 38.86 8.53
CA GLN A 240 4.18 39.77 9.57
C GLN A 240 3.46 41.14 9.58
N SER A 241 2.31 41.27 8.89
CA SER A 241 1.67 42.58 8.68
C SER A 241 0.15 42.62 8.80
N ASP A 242 -0.55 41.50 8.99
CA ASP A 242 -2.00 41.48 9.23
C ASP A 242 -2.35 40.45 10.31
N ASP A 243 -3.19 40.84 11.27
CA ASP A 243 -3.59 40.08 12.47
C ASP A 243 -4.28 38.71 12.21
N SER A 244 -4.37 38.26 10.95
CA SER A 244 -4.94 36.97 10.59
C SER A 244 -3.84 35.94 10.30
N SER A 245 -3.53 35.09 11.29
CA SER A 245 -2.73 33.89 11.07
C SER A 245 -3.47 32.93 10.14
N THR A 246 -3.08 32.89 8.86
CA THR A 246 -3.63 31.93 7.91
C THR A 246 -2.87 30.62 8.02
N VAL A 247 -3.60 29.56 8.40
CA VAL A 247 -3.07 28.20 8.43
C VAL A 247 -3.23 27.59 7.03
N GLN A 248 -2.13 27.23 6.39
CA GLN A 248 -2.16 26.60 5.07
C GLN A 248 -1.84 25.11 5.19
N LEU A 249 -2.75 24.28 4.69
CA LEU A 249 -2.50 22.86 4.47
C LEU A 249 -1.71 22.66 3.18
N SER A 250 -0.44 22.28 3.31
CA SER A 250 0.38 21.88 2.18
C SER A 250 0.91 20.47 2.40
N ALA A 251 0.82 19.63 1.38
CA ALA A 251 1.43 18.31 1.41
C ALA A 251 2.57 18.27 0.39
N SER A 252 3.65 17.61 0.77
CA SER A 252 4.73 17.26 -0.16
C SER A 252 4.19 16.34 -1.27
N LYS A 253 4.96 16.16 -2.35
CA LYS A 253 4.56 15.26 -3.44
C LYS A 253 4.55 13.82 -2.92
N GLY A 254 3.36 13.22 -2.81
CA GLY A 254 3.24 11.87 -2.29
C GLY A 254 3.68 10.76 -3.24
N ALA A 255 3.54 9.52 -2.78
CA ALA A 255 3.98 8.29 -3.47
C ALA A 255 3.44 8.16 -4.91
N PHE A 256 2.25 8.67 -5.19
CA PHE A 256 1.61 8.59 -6.51
C PHE A 256 1.77 9.85 -7.35
N GLY A 257 2.62 10.79 -6.91
CA GLY A 257 2.67 12.14 -7.44
C GLY A 257 1.37 12.91 -7.16
N ILE A 258 0.69 12.59 -6.07
CA ILE A 258 -0.53 13.29 -5.61
C ILE A 258 -0.18 14.00 -4.31
N SER A 259 -0.53 15.28 -4.22
CA SER A 259 -0.45 16.07 -2.98
C SER A 259 -1.84 16.50 -2.57
N VAL A 260 -2.11 16.54 -1.27
CA VAL A 260 -3.30 17.18 -0.71
C VAL A 260 -3.02 18.67 -0.50
N ARG A 261 -4.01 19.52 -0.81
CA ARG A 261 -3.97 20.96 -0.52
C ARG A 261 -5.27 21.38 0.13
N GLY A 262 -5.21 22.33 1.05
CA GLY A 262 -6.40 22.87 1.69
C GLY A 262 -6.23 24.35 2.02
N PRO A 263 -6.46 25.26 1.07
CA PRO A 263 -6.59 26.68 1.41
C PRO A 263 -7.80 26.89 2.32
N LEU A 264 -7.63 27.80 3.28
CA LEU A 264 -8.72 28.37 4.07
C LEU A 264 -9.45 29.41 3.19
N LEU A 265 -10.77 29.28 3.03
CA LEU A 265 -11.58 30.28 2.35
C LEU A 265 -11.96 31.43 3.28
N GLU A 266 -12.42 32.52 2.68
CA GLU A 266 -13.01 33.68 3.37
C GLU A 266 -14.18 33.30 4.30
N ASP A 267 -14.89 32.20 4.01
CA ASP A 267 -15.97 31.68 4.86
C ASP A 267 -15.50 30.86 6.06
N GLY A 268 -14.18 30.78 6.28
CA GLY A 268 -13.55 30.02 7.36
C GLY A 268 -13.54 28.51 7.15
N LYS A 269 -14.00 28.00 5.99
CA LYS A 269 -13.97 26.57 5.67
C LYS A 269 -12.70 26.20 4.89
N TYR A 270 -12.21 24.99 5.13
CA TYR A 270 -11.13 24.43 4.32
C TYR A 270 -11.69 23.71 3.10
N TYR A 271 -11.14 24.05 1.94
CA TYR A 271 -11.46 23.41 0.68
C TYR A 271 -10.32 22.50 0.26
N ILE A 272 -10.48 21.22 0.55
CA ILE A 272 -9.49 20.21 0.27
C ILE A 272 -9.55 19.86 -1.22
N THR A 273 -8.39 19.88 -1.85
CA THR A 273 -8.19 19.48 -3.24
C THR A 273 -7.03 18.50 -3.34
N LEU A 274 -7.15 17.53 -4.24
CA LEU A 274 -6.07 16.63 -4.58
C LEU A 274 -5.38 17.14 -5.85
N ARG A 275 -4.08 17.40 -5.80
CA ARG A 275 -3.32 17.88 -6.95
C ARG A 275 -2.37 16.80 -7.46
N GLN A 276 -2.51 16.47 -8.73
CA GLN A 276 -1.62 15.58 -9.46
C GLN A 276 -0.42 16.35 -10.03
N HIS A 277 0.76 15.81 -9.78
CA HIS A 277 2.03 16.29 -10.30
C HIS A 277 2.49 15.43 -11.47
N LYS A 278 3.21 16.05 -12.41
CA LYS A 278 3.86 15.33 -13.50
C LYS A 278 4.89 14.36 -12.91
N ARG A 279 4.75 13.08 -13.24
CA ARG A 279 5.69 12.02 -12.86
C ARG A 279 6.74 11.81 -13.95
N SER A 280 7.98 11.53 -13.54
CA SER A 280 9.02 11.04 -14.45
C SER A 280 8.73 9.60 -14.87
N ILE A 281 9.39 9.13 -15.94
CA ILE A 281 9.26 7.73 -16.41
C ILE A 281 9.66 6.72 -15.31
N SER A 282 10.62 7.05 -14.45
CA SER A 282 11.03 6.20 -13.31
C SER A 282 9.96 6.05 -12.22
N GLN A 283 9.07 7.05 -12.10
CA GLN A 283 7.98 7.13 -11.13
C GLN A 283 6.67 6.53 -11.64
N LEU A 284 6.62 6.13 -12.92
CA LEU A 284 5.47 5.44 -13.48
C LEU A 284 5.42 4.00 -12.93
N SER A 285 4.23 3.59 -12.51
CA SER A 285 4.02 2.32 -11.84
C SER A 285 4.16 1.12 -12.78
N SER A 286 4.63 0.01 -12.23
CA SER A 286 4.46 -1.32 -12.82
C SER A 286 2.99 -1.78 -12.77
N ARG A 287 2.68 -2.90 -13.42
CA ARG A 287 1.35 -3.51 -13.47
C ARG A 287 0.99 -4.37 -12.25
N GLY A 288 1.91 -4.52 -11.28
CA GLY A 288 1.68 -5.34 -10.09
C GLY A 288 0.67 -4.75 -9.12
N SER A 289 0.41 -5.47 -8.03
CA SER A 289 -0.45 -4.96 -6.97
C SER A 289 0.17 -3.73 -6.29
N GLY A 290 -0.65 -2.73 -5.97
CA GLY A 290 -0.28 -1.68 -5.02
C GLY A 290 -0.14 -2.24 -3.60
N TYR A 291 -0.14 -1.38 -2.59
CA TYR A 291 -0.16 -1.71 -1.16
C TYR A 291 -1.56 -1.60 -0.53
N SER A 292 -1.82 -2.35 0.54
CA SER A 292 -3.06 -2.29 1.33
C SER A 292 -3.16 -0.99 2.16
N SER A 293 -4.35 -0.37 2.22
CA SER A 293 -4.60 0.80 3.09
C SER A 293 -4.52 0.44 4.57
N LEU A 294 -4.95 -0.78 4.92
CA LEU A 294 -4.85 -1.30 6.28
C LEU A 294 -3.38 -1.34 6.71
N PHE A 295 -2.51 -1.99 5.92
CA PHE A 295 -1.08 -2.02 6.22
C PHE A 295 -0.48 -0.61 6.24
N ALA A 296 -0.86 0.27 5.31
CA ALA A 296 -0.34 1.63 5.31
C ALA A 296 -0.63 2.37 6.62
N LYS A 297 -1.88 2.32 7.11
CA LYS A 297 -2.26 2.95 8.39
C LYS A 297 -1.56 2.31 9.58
N HIS A 298 -1.60 0.97 9.66
CA HIS A 298 -1.01 0.25 10.78
C HIS A 298 0.50 0.43 10.88
N MET A 299 1.21 0.33 9.75
CA MET A 299 2.67 0.49 9.71
C MET A 299 3.08 1.92 10.01
N ALA A 300 2.36 2.93 9.49
CA ALA A 300 2.58 4.33 9.85
C ALA A 300 2.41 4.57 11.35
N ALA A 301 1.45 3.90 11.99
CA ALA A 301 1.23 3.92 13.44
C ALA A 301 2.20 3.02 14.25
N GLY A 302 3.15 2.35 13.60
CA GLY A 302 4.12 1.48 14.26
C GLY A 302 3.59 0.13 14.72
N SER A 303 2.58 -0.38 14.02
CA SER A 303 1.99 -1.69 14.25
C SER A 303 2.01 -2.55 13.00
N LEU A 304 2.15 -3.87 13.19
CA LEU A 304 2.16 -4.86 12.13
C LEU A 304 0.93 -5.76 12.26
N PRO A 305 -0.05 -5.66 11.35
CA PRO A 305 -1.19 -6.58 11.32
C PRO A 305 -0.71 -8.01 11.09
N PHE A 306 -1.21 -8.96 11.88
CA PHE A 306 -0.86 -10.38 11.74
C PHE A 306 -2.09 -11.29 11.60
N SER A 307 -3.24 -10.87 12.12
CA SER A 307 -4.52 -11.56 11.92
C SER A 307 -5.69 -10.59 11.90
N GLN A 308 -6.77 -11.00 11.24
CA GLN A 308 -8.01 -10.24 11.17
C GLN A 308 -9.19 -11.17 11.41
N ASP A 309 -9.94 -10.86 12.45
CA ASP A 309 -11.14 -11.60 12.81
C ASP A 309 -12.36 -10.94 12.17
N SER A 310 -13.55 -11.46 12.45
CA SER A 310 -14.80 -10.85 12.00
C SER A 310 -15.01 -9.44 12.57
N THR A 311 -14.47 -9.18 13.76
CA THR A 311 -14.74 -7.97 14.56
C THR A 311 -13.52 -7.07 14.75
N THR A 312 -12.30 -7.60 14.71
CA THR A 312 -11.09 -6.86 15.07
C THR A 312 -9.93 -7.15 14.13
N THR A 313 -8.96 -6.22 14.08
CA THR A 313 -7.67 -6.41 13.42
C THR A 313 -6.58 -6.53 14.47
N ASN A 314 -6.01 -7.72 14.67
CA ASN A 314 -4.95 -7.94 15.65
C ASN A 314 -3.60 -7.50 15.07
N SER A 315 -2.89 -6.64 15.80
CA SER A 315 -1.62 -6.06 15.35
C SER A 315 -0.56 -6.08 16.44
N ILE A 316 0.69 -6.39 16.07
CA ILE A 316 1.85 -6.32 16.95
C ILE A 316 2.39 -4.89 16.90
N ARG A 317 2.37 -4.18 18.02
CA ARG A 317 2.99 -2.86 18.16
C ARG A 317 4.48 -3.03 18.44
N ILE A 318 5.30 -2.28 17.72
CA ILE A 318 6.75 -2.29 17.86
C ILE A 318 7.21 -0.94 18.39
N THR A 319 7.92 -0.96 19.52
CA THR A 319 8.52 0.20 20.19
C THR A 319 10.03 0.06 20.20
N SER A 320 10.74 1.15 20.49
CA SER A 320 12.20 1.16 20.62
C SER A 320 12.71 0.20 21.71
N SER A 321 11.94 0.00 22.78
CA SER A 321 12.25 -1.01 23.81
C SER A 321 12.09 -2.44 23.28
N ASN A 322 11.12 -2.71 22.40
CA ASN A 322 11.03 -4.03 21.79
C ASN A 322 12.24 -4.32 20.91
N LEU A 323 12.74 -3.31 20.17
CA LEU A 323 13.91 -3.45 19.31
C LEU A 323 15.14 -3.91 20.10
N THR A 324 15.42 -3.36 21.27
CA THR A 324 16.60 -3.74 22.07
C THR A 324 16.51 -5.20 22.53
N HIS A 325 15.33 -5.66 22.97
CA HIS A 325 15.11 -7.06 23.34
C HIS A 325 15.21 -8.02 22.14
N ILE A 326 14.70 -7.61 20.97
CA ILE A 326 14.82 -8.38 19.72
C ILE A 326 16.29 -8.50 19.30
N GLN A 327 17.05 -7.41 19.38
CA GLN A 327 18.48 -7.41 19.06
C GLN A 327 19.29 -8.30 20.01
N ALA A 328 18.95 -8.28 21.30
CA ALA A 328 19.57 -9.16 22.30
C ALA A 328 19.20 -10.65 22.12
N GLY A 329 18.18 -10.95 21.33
CA GLY A 329 17.63 -12.30 21.18
C GLY A 329 16.92 -12.78 22.45
N THR A 330 16.37 -11.87 23.25
CA THR A 330 15.59 -12.22 24.44
C THR A 330 14.30 -12.95 24.03
N PRO A 331 13.87 -14.00 24.73
CA PRO A 331 12.57 -14.61 24.52
C PRO A 331 11.47 -13.59 24.77
N LEU A 332 10.61 -13.33 23.78
CA LEU A 332 9.49 -12.39 23.90
C LEU A 332 8.17 -13.16 23.87
N HIS A 333 7.18 -12.71 24.64
CA HIS A 333 5.81 -13.18 24.57
C HIS A 333 4.87 -12.04 24.14
N LEU A 334 3.82 -12.40 23.40
CA LEU A 334 2.81 -11.46 22.95
C LEU A 334 1.79 -11.21 24.07
N GLN A 335 1.61 -9.95 24.46
CA GLN A 335 0.61 -9.54 25.43
C GLN A 335 -0.31 -8.46 24.86
N ARG A 336 -1.62 -8.65 25.00
CA ARG A 336 -2.60 -7.62 24.64
C ARG A 336 -2.36 -6.38 25.50
N THR A 337 -2.25 -5.23 24.86
CA THR A 337 -1.97 -3.96 25.52
C THR A 337 -3.23 -3.11 25.56
N SER A 338 -3.59 -2.63 26.75
CA SER A 338 -4.68 -1.65 26.94
C SER A 338 -4.16 -0.23 27.13
N SER A 339 -2.85 -0.02 27.28
CA SER A 339 -2.31 1.32 27.54
C SER A 339 -2.38 2.20 26.28
N PRO A 340 -3.11 3.33 26.35
CA PRO A 340 -3.20 4.27 25.24
C PRO A 340 -1.83 4.91 24.99
N ARG A 341 -1.50 5.09 23.71
CA ARG A 341 -0.36 5.86 23.23
C ARG A 341 -0.83 6.69 22.05
N LYS A 342 -0.13 7.81 21.80
CA LYS A 342 -0.42 8.72 20.68
C LYS A 342 -0.64 7.97 19.35
N SER A 343 0.20 6.98 19.02
CA SER A 343 0.06 6.22 17.77
C SER A 343 -1.12 5.25 17.73
N SER A 344 -1.46 4.60 18.85
CA SER A 344 -2.63 3.71 18.92
C SER A 344 -3.94 4.49 18.95
N ASP A 345 -3.95 5.64 19.63
CA ASP A 345 -5.10 6.52 19.73
C ASP A 345 -5.37 7.16 18.37
N PHE A 346 -4.30 7.61 17.70
CA PHE A 346 -4.37 8.06 16.32
C PHE A 346 -4.92 6.98 15.40
N LEU A 347 -4.35 5.76 15.39
CA LEU A 347 -4.84 4.69 14.52
C LEU A 347 -6.31 4.33 14.79
N SER A 348 -6.73 4.35 16.06
CA SER A 348 -8.11 4.08 16.47
C SER A 348 -9.07 5.20 16.04
N SER A 349 -8.59 6.44 15.95
CA SER A 349 -9.37 7.59 15.45
C SER A 349 -9.59 7.59 13.93
N LEU A 350 -8.75 6.87 13.18
CA LEU A 350 -8.88 6.78 11.72
C LEU A 350 -10.11 5.97 11.31
N PRO A 351 -10.68 6.24 10.11
CA PRO A 351 -11.68 5.36 9.54
C PRO A 351 -11.11 3.95 9.37
N ASN A 352 -11.68 2.97 10.08
CA ASN A 352 -11.25 1.57 10.05
C ASN A 352 -12.46 0.69 9.69
N SER A 353 -12.26 -0.32 8.84
CA SER A 353 -13.30 -1.33 8.60
C SER A 353 -13.54 -2.20 9.83
N LYS A 354 -12.48 -2.45 10.59
CA LYS A 354 -12.51 -3.18 11.86
C LYS A 354 -11.61 -2.50 12.89
N PRO A 355 -12.05 -2.34 14.15
CA PRO A 355 -11.23 -1.76 15.20
C PRO A 355 -9.91 -2.53 15.41
N PRO A 356 -8.78 -1.82 15.60
CA PRO A 356 -7.50 -2.46 15.87
C PRO A 356 -7.44 -2.99 17.31
N SER A 357 -6.86 -4.17 17.48
CA SER A 357 -6.52 -4.79 18.77
C SER A 357 -5.01 -4.89 18.88
N PHE A 358 -4.43 -4.16 19.84
CA PHE A 358 -2.98 -4.02 19.93
C PHE A 358 -2.35 -5.03 20.88
N HIS A 359 -1.22 -5.58 20.45
CA HIS A 359 -0.40 -6.49 21.22
C HIS A 359 1.04 -5.96 21.28
N THR A 360 1.68 -6.03 22.43
CA THR A 360 3.10 -5.68 22.62
C THR A 360 3.91 -6.93 22.88
N LEU A 361 5.22 -6.84 22.68
CA LEU A 361 6.16 -7.93 22.96
C LEU A 361 6.86 -7.65 24.29
N LEU A 362 6.65 -8.49 25.29
CA LEU A 362 7.34 -8.38 26.58
C LEU A 362 8.36 -9.51 26.76
N PRO A 363 9.49 -9.26 27.46
CA PRO A 363 10.39 -10.32 27.87
C PRO A 363 9.64 -11.43 28.61
N SER A 364 9.89 -12.66 28.21
CA SER A 364 9.36 -13.87 28.84
C SER A 364 10.46 -14.56 29.62
N THR A 365 10.15 -15.00 30.83
CA THR A 365 11.00 -15.94 31.60
C THR A 365 10.74 -17.40 31.19
N THR A 366 9.69 -17.65 30.42
CA THR A 366 9.31 -18.99 29.95
C THR A 366 9.88 -19.28 28.57
N SER A 367 10.17 -20.55 28.29
CA SER A 367 10.74 -21.01 27.02
C SER A 367 9.80 -20.84 25.81
N SER A 368 8.52 -20.54 26.04
CA SER A 368 7.56 -20.24 24.96
C SER A 368 7.75 -18.81 24.47
N THR A 369 8.05 -18.65 23.17
CA THR A 369 8.31 -17.35 22.58
C THR A 369 7.38 -17.05 21.40
N SER A 370 6.85 -15.83 21.37
CA SER A 370 6.10 -15.22 20.26
C SER A 370 7.01 -14.52 19.24
N THR A 371 8.33 -14.57 19.41
CA THR A 371 9.28 -14.05 18.41
C THR A 371 9.07 -14.65 17.01
N PRO A 372 8.77 -15.96 16.86
CA PRO A 372 8.42 -16.54 15.55
C PRO A 372 7.22 -15.87 14.90
N LEU A 373 6.19 -15.48 15.67
CA LEU A 373 5.00 -14.79 15.14
C LEU A 373 5.39 -13.45 14.50
N LEU A 374 6.22 -12.65 15.17
CA LEU A 374 6.72 -11.39 14.61
C LEU A 374 7.50 -11.65 13.31
N VAL A 375 8.44 -12.58 13.35
CA VAL A 375 9.28 -12.92 12.18
C VAL A 375 8.42 -13.38 11.00
N HIS A 376 7.41 -14.21 11.26
CA HIS A 376 6.47 -14.68 10.23
C HIS A 376 5.58 -13.56 9.69
N ALA A 377 5.12 -12.65 10.54
CA ALA A 377 4.34 -11.49 10.10
C ALA A 377 5.17 -10.57 9.19
N ILE A 378 6.46 -10.41 9.48
CA ILE A 378 7.40 -9.67 8.62
C ILE A 378 7.63 -10.43 7.30
N ALA A 379 7.80 -11.76 7.36
CA ALA A 379 7.98 -12.59 6.17
C ALA A 379 6.75 -12.56 5.23
N ALA A 380 5.56 -12.27 5.76
CA ALA A 380 4.33 -12.16 4.99
C ALA A 380 4.20 -10.84 4.20
N LEU A 381 4.91 -9.78 4.59
CA LEU A 381 4.77 -8.42 4.03
C LEU A 381 4.86 -8.34 2.49
N PRO A 382 5.79 -9.03 1.80
CA PRO A 382 5.83 -8.97 0.34
C PRO A 382 4.60 -9.54 -0.36
N PHE A 383 3.79 -10.33 0.36
CA PHE A 383 2.66 -11.09 -0.16
C PHE A 383 1.30 -10.58 0.29
N THR A 384 1.25 -9.50 1.10
CA THR A 384 0.00 -8.89 1.59
C THR A 384 -0.53 -7.81 0.65
N GLY A 385 -0.15 -7.92 -0.62
CA GLY A 385 -0.50 -6.96 -1.66
C GLY A 385 0.17 -5.63 -1.41
N GLY A 386 1.50 -5.62 -1.45
CA GLY A 386 2.40 -4.45 -1.54
C GLY A 386 3.00 -3.91 -0.24
N LEU A 387 4.06 -3.11 -0.38
CA LEU A 387 4.81 -2.51 0.74
C LEU A 387 4.51 -1.00 0.84
N PRO A 388 3.94 -0.51 1.96
CA PRO A 388 3.58 0.89 2.13
C PRO A 388 4.79 1.86 2.17
N PRO A 389 4.62 3.14 1.79
CA PRO A 389 5.70 4.12 1.77
C PRO A 389 6.08 4.70 3.14
N LEU A 390 5.19 4.61 4.11
CA LEU A 390 5.35 5.20 5.43
C LEU A 390 5.29 4.09 6.50
N ALA A 391 6.22 4.12 7.45
CA ALA A 391 6.19 3.26 8.63
C ALA A 391 6.86 3.94 9.82
N SER A 392 6.54 3.52 11.06
CA SER A 392 7.24 4.08 12.21
C SER A 392 8.71 3.68 12.23
N THR A 393 9.57 4.58 12.71
CA THR A 393 11.02 4.35 12.76
C THR A 393 11.41 3.09 13.55
N PRO A 394 10.85 2.81 14.75
CA PRO A 394 11.15 1.57 15.48
C PRO A 394 10.75 0.30 14.70
N LEU A 395 9.63 0.34 13.97
CA LEU A 395 9.18 -0.78 13.13
C LEU A 395 10.14 -1.01 11.96
N ILE A 396 10.57 0.06 11.28
CA ILE A 396 11.53 0.00 10.17
C ILE A 396 12.85 -0.62 10.64
N GLN A 397 13.38 -0.16 11.77
CA GLN A 397 14.64 -0.65 12.33
C GLN A 397 14.55 -2.13 12.72
N THR A 398 13.43 -2.54 13.31
CA THR A 398 13.17 -3.93 13.68
C THR A 398 13.12 -4.85 12.46
N ILE A 399 12.36 -4.45 11.42
CA ILE A 399 12.27 -5.21 10.17
C ILE A 399 13.63 -5.27 9.48
N LYS A 400 14.36 -4.15 9.43
CA LYS A 400 15.69 -4.08 8.85
C LYS A 400 16.66 -5.03 9.56
N PHE A 401 16.68 -5.01 10.89
CA PHE A 401 17.53 -5.88 11.69
C PHE A 401 17.27 -7.36 11.37
N ILE A 402 16.01 -7.78 11.43
CA ILE A 402 15.59 -9.17 11.16
C ILE A 402 15.93 -9.58 9.72
N ALA A 403 15.53 -8.78 8.73
CA ALA A 403 15.63 -9.14 7.32
C ALA A 403 17.07 -9.07 6.77
N CYS A 404 17.94 -8.24 7.36
CA CYS A 404 19.33 -8.11 6.91
C CYS A 404 20.21 -9.30 7.32
N GLY A 405 19.86 -10.01 8.41
CA GLY A 405 20.68 -11.13 8.88
C GLY A 405 22.06 -10.71 9.36
N GLY A 406 22.19 -9.50 9.89
CA GLY A 406 23.49 -8.92 10.27
C GLY A 406 24.37 -8.49 9.10
N LEU A 407 23.93 -8.67 7.84
CA LEU A 407 24.70 -8.31 6.66
C LEU A 407 24.40 -6.89 6.20
N PRO A 408 25.42 -6.14 5.72
CA PRO A 408 25.19 -4.82 5.15
C PRO A 408 24.43 -4.92 3.81
N PRO A 409 23.47 -4.00 3.54
CA PRO A 409 22.76 -3.97 2.27
C PRO A 409 23.67 -3.76 1.05
N ALA A 410 24.70 -2.91 1.16
CA ALA A 410 25.60 -2.56 0.05
C ALA A 410 24.80 -2.14 -1.21
N ARG A 411 25.17 -2.64 -2.39
CA ARG A 411 24.52 -2.34 -3.68
C ARG A 411 23.19 -3.10 -3.91
N LEU A 412 22.49 -3.50 -2.84
CA LEU A 412 21.27 -4.30 -2.92
C LEU A 412 20.24 -3.73 -3.91
N LEU A 413 19.90 -2.44 -3.80
CA LEU A 413 18.91 -1.80 -4.66
C LEU A 413 19.31 -1.86 -6.14
N GLN A 414 20.58 -1.58 -6.45
CA GLN A 414 21.08 -1.65 -7.82
C GLN A 414 21.00 -3.08 -8.38
N ARG A 415 21.29 -4.09 -7.56
CA ARG A 415 21.24 -5.50 -7.96
C ARG A 415 19.82 -6.02 -8.12
N LEU A 416 18.88 -5.61 -7.27
CA LEU A 416 17.46 -5.92 -7.46
C LEU A 416 16.92 -5.30 -8.75
N GLU A 417 17.30 -4.07 -9.09
CA GLU A 417 16.88 -3.44 -10.37
C GLU A 417 17.52 -4.11 -11.60
N ALA A 418 18.69 -4.74 -11.44
CA ALA A 418 19.24 -5.64 -12.46
C ALA A 418 18.42 -6.94 -12.59
N LEU A 419 17.88 -7.45 -11.49
CA LEU A 419 17.06 -8.66 -11.48
C LEU A 419 15.71 -8.41 -12.15
N VAL A 420 15.10 -7.23 -11.92
CA VAL A 420 13.89 -6.79 -12.63
C VAL A 420 14.11 -6.80 -14.15
N ASP A 421 15.24 -6.27 -14.65
CA ASP A 421 15.56 -6.26 -16.09
C ASP A 421 15.76 -7.68 -16.65
N LYS A 422 16.45 -8.55 -15.90
CA LYS A 422 16.59 -9.96 -16.28
C LYS A 422 15.23 -10.63 -16.49
N ILE A 423 14.31 -10.43 -15.55
CA ILE A 423 12.95 -11.01 -15.62
C ILE A 423 12.12 -10.32 -16.70
N HIS A 424 12.31 -9.02 -16.93
CA HIS A 424 11.68 -8.29 -18.03
C HIS A 424 12.08 -8.88 -19.39
N ARG A 425 13.37 -9.10 -19.62
CA ARG A 425 13.90 -9.68 -20.88
C ARG A 425 13.42 -11.11 -21.13
N HIS A 426 13.12 -11.86 -20.07
CA HIS A 426 12.50 -13.18 -20.20
C HIS A 426 11.04 -13.10 -20.71
N SER A 427 10.35 -11.96 -20.57
CA SER A 427 8.98 -11.78 -21.05
C SER A 427 8.66 -10.32 -21.43
N PRO A 428 9.30 -9.78 -22.49
CA PRO A 428 9.23 -8.36 -22.83
C PRO A 428 7.80 -7.92 -23.19
N ASN A 429 7.05 -8.80 -23.87
CA ASN A 429 5.71 -8.52 -24.39
C ASN A 429 4.64 -8.25 -23.31
N GLN A 430 4.93 -8.55 -22.04
CA GLN A 430 3.97 -8.36 -20.95
C GLN A 430 3.96 -6.93 -20.39
N HIS A 431 5.02 -6.15 -20.64
CA HIS A 431 5.19 -4.77 -20.14
C HIS A 431 4.90 -4.64 -18.63
N LEU A 432 5.29 -5.64 -17.83
CA LEU A 432 4.93 -5.71 -16.42
C LEU A 432 5.57 -4.58 -15.59
N PHE A 433 6.81 -4.22 -15.89
CA PHE A 433 7.64 -3.37 -15.04
C PHE A 433 7.56 -1.88 -15.37
N GLY A 434 6.59 -1.49 -16.21
CA GLY A 434 6.38 -0.10 -16.61
C GLY A 434 7.34 0.38 -17.71
N PRO A 435 7.20 1.65 -18.13
CA PRO A 435 7.87 2.19 -19.31
C PRO A 435 9.38 2.36 -19.14
N LEU A 436 9.90 2.40 -17.90
CA LEU A 436 11.34 2.51 -17.64
C LEU A 436 12.15 1.38 -18.29
N PHE A 437 11.55 0.20 -18.45
CA PHE A 437 12.20 -0.99 -19.01
C PHE A 437 11.99 -1.13 -20.53
N GLU A 438 11.29 -0.19 -21.17
CA GLU A 438 11.17 -0.18 -22.62
C GLU A 438 12.53 0.09 -23.28
N PRO A 439 12.84 -0.53 -24.44
CA PRO A 439 14.12 -0.36 -25.12
C PRO A 439 14.46 1.11 -25.43
N SER A 440 13.46 1.94 -25.72
CA SER A 440 13.59 3.38 -25.96
C SER A 440 14.14 4.15 -24.75
N ASN A 441 13.98 3.61 -23.54
CA ASN A 441 14.35 4.23 -22.27
C ASN A 441 15.63 3.64 -21.65
N ALA A 442 16.41 2.85 -22.40
CA ALA A 442 17.62 2.20 -21.89
C ALA A 442 18.62 3.16 -21.21
N GLY A 443 18.77 4.38 -21.74
CA GLY A 443 19.61 5.42 -21.13
C GLY A 443 19.09 5.90 -19.76
N LEU A 444 17.77 5.99 -19.58
CA LEU A 444 17.17 6.32 -18.29
C LEU A 444 17.34 5.19 -17.28
N LEU A 445 17.16 3.93 -17.70
CA LEU A 445 17.39 2.76 -16.87
C LEU A 445 18.86 2.68 -16.40
N PHE A 446 19.82 2.98 -17.28
CA PHE A 446 21.24 3.06 -16.91
C PHE A 446 21.49 4.11 -15.84
N ARG A 447 20.96 5.33 -16.02
CA ARG A 447 21.07 6.43 -15.05
C ARG A 447 20.44 6.07 -13.70
N GLU A 448 19.28 5.41 -13.72
CA GLU A 448 18.65 4.95 -12.48
C GLU A 448 19.54 3.96 -11.74
N ARG A 449 20.13 2.97 -12.43
CA ARG A 449 21.08 2.03 -11.79
C ARG A 449 22.32 2.71 -11.23
N GLU A 450 22.87 3.68 -11.95
CA GLU A 450 24.02 4.46 -11.46
C GLU A 450 23.64 5.22 -10.19
N ARG A 451 22.46 5.86 -10.18
CA ARG A 451 21.91 6.55 -9.01
C ARG A 451 21.71 5.62 -7.82
N LEU A 452 21.15 4.42 -8.02
CA LEU A 452 21.04 3.39 -6.99
C LEU A 452 22.40 2.91 -6.48
N GLY A 453 23.40 2.85 -7.37
CA GLY A 453 24.79 2.56 -6.99
C GLY A 453 25.39 3.66 -6.10
N LYS A 454 25.09 4.93 -6.40
CA LYS A 454 25.51 6.09 -5.58
C LYS A 454 24.82 6.11 -4.23
N LEU A 455 23.52 5.80 -4.16
CA LEU A 455 22.75 5.68 -2.91
C LEU A 455 23.35 4.64 -1.94
N ALA A 456 24.00 3.60 -2.46
CA ALA A 456 24.68 2.61 -1.63
C ALA A 456 25.99 3.11 -0.99
N THR A 457 26.59 4.17 -1.52
CA THR A 457 27.90 4.70 -1.10
C THR A 457 27.86 6.11 -0.54
N SER A 458 26.84 6.90 -0.90
CA SER A 458 26.72 8.32 -0.58
C SER A 458 25.58 8.54 0.38
N THR A 459 25.86 9.22 1.49
CA THR A 459 24.87 9.60 2.50
C THR A 459 23.97 10.76 2.09
N ASN A 460 24.31 11.51 1.02
CA ASN A 460 23.71 12.82 0.74
C ASN A 460 22.77 12.84 -0.47
N THR A 461 22.47 11.68 -1.07
CA THR A 461 21.54 11.64 -2.22
C THR A 461 20.12 11.56 -1.71
N THR A 462 19.35 12.64 -1.86
CA THR A 462 17.92 12.64 -1.57
C THR A 462 17.16 11.87 -2.66
N ASP A 463 16.21 11.03 -2.25
CA ASP A 463 15.35 10.24 -3.14
C ASP A 463 13.90 10.64 -2.87
N PHE A 464 13.11 10.86 -3.92
CA PHE A 464 11.70 11.23 -3.76
C PHE A 464 10.87 10.00 -3.38
N ILE A 465 9.87 10.17 -2.51
CA ILE A 465 8.95 9.08 -2.12
C ILE A 465 8.32 8.37 -3.34
N ALA A 466 7.99 9.11 -4.40
CA ALA A 466 7.44 8.54 -5.63
C ALA A 466 8.41 7.60 -6.35
N ASP A 467 9.72 7.90 -6.38
CA ASP A 467 10.74 7.02 -6.96
C ASP A 467 10.92 5.76 -6.11
N LYS A 468 10.92 5.92 -4.78
CA LYS A 468 10.98 4.81 -3.81
C LYS A 468 9.79 3.85 -3.99
N VAL A 469 8.56 4.37 -4.08
CA VAL A 469 7.34 3.55 -4.27
C VAL A 469 7.30 2.88 -5.63
N ALA A 470 7.61 3.61 -6.71
CA ALA A 470 7.63 3.02 -8.05
C ALA A 470 8.62 1.85 -8.13
N ARG A 471 9.79 1.98 -7.47
CA ARG A 471 10.77 0.89 -7.32
C ARG A 471 10.21 -0.28 -6.52
N MET A 472 9.58 -0.04 -5.37
CA MET A 472 8.96 -1.10 -4.57
C MET A 472 7.87 -1.85 -5.34
N HIS A 473 7.05 -1.14 -6.13
CA HIS A 473 6.06 -1.78 -7.00
C HIS A 473 6.71 -2.68 -8.05
N ARG A 474 7.85 -2.27 -8.64
CA ARG A 474 8.60 -3.16 -9.56
C ARG A 474 9.11 -4.40 -8.85
N TYR A 475 9.59 -4.28 -7.63
CA TYR A 475 10.07 -5.41 -6.83
C TYR A 475 8.95 -6.38 -6.42
N THR A 476 7.78 -5.89 -6.05
CA THR A 476 6.63 -6.77 -5.76
C THR A 476 6.11 -7.43 -7.03
N THR A 477 6.03 -6.69 -8.15
CA THR A 477 5.69 -7.26 -9.48
C THR A 477 6.70 -8.33 -9.90
N MET A 478 7.98 -8.15 -9.54
CA MET A 478 9.05 -9.09 -9.83
C MET A 478 8.84 -10.41 -9.07
N LEU A 479 8.47 -10.34 -7.79
CA LEU A 479 8.12 -11.52 -6.99
C LEU A 479 6.90 -12.25 -7.54
N GLU A 480 5.83 -11.52 -7.87
CA GLU A 480 4.64 -12.10 -8.52
C GLU A 480 5.01 -12.84 -9.81
N ARG A 481 5.86 -12.24 -10.63
CA ARG A 481 6.32 -12.84 -11.88
C ARG A 481 7.19 -14.07 -11.65
N LEU A 482 8.11 -14.03 -10.69
CA LEU A 482 8.95 -15.18 -10.35
C LEU A 482 8.10 -16.37 -9.88
N MET A 483 7.09 -16.14 -9.03
CA MET A 483 6.15 -17.19 -8.62
C MET A 483 5.38 -17.76 -9.81
N ALA A 484 4.96 -16.92 -10.77
CA ALA A 484 4.28 -17.36 -11.97
C ALA A 484 5.18 -18.13 -12.98
N LEU A 485 6.49 -18.13 -12.79
CA LEU A 485 7.46 -18.86 -13.62
C LEU A 485 7.84 -20.23 -13.04
N VAL A 486 7.42 -20.55 -11.81
CA VAL A 486 7.75 -21.83 -11.18
C VAL A 486 7.06 -22.98 -11.95
N PRO A 487 7.82 -23.94 -12.50
CA PRO A 487 7.25 -25.05 -13.25
C PRO A 487 6.54 -26.05 -12.32
N ASP A 488 5.65 -26.85 -12.88
CA ASP A 488 5.07 -28.06 -12.26
C ASP A 488 4.30 -27.86 -10.94
N ILE A 489 4.03 -26.61 -10.54
CA ILE A 489 3.28 -26.29 -9.32
C ILE A 489 2.13 -25.34 -9.71
N PRO A 490 0.88 -25.65 -9.34
CA PRO A 490 -0.22 -24.76 -9.65
C PRO A 490 -0.05 -23.41 -8.91
N PRO A 491 -0.50 -22.28 -9.49
CA PRO A 491 -0.21 -20.95 -8.94
C PRO A 491 -0.61 -20.73 -7.47
N GLN A 492 -1.69 -21.40 -7.01
CA GLN A 492 -2.15 -21.32 -5.62
C GLN A 492 -1.23 -22.06 -4.65
N ASP A 493 -0.59 -23.14 -5.09
CA ASP A 493 0.34 -23.89 -4.24
C ASP A 493 1.71 -23.24 -4.23
N VAL A 494 2.11 -22.59 -5.34
CA VAL A 494 3.38 -21.84 -5.39
C VAL A 494 3.41 -20.76 -4.32
N ILE A 495 2.36 -19.96 -4.20
CA ILE A 495 2.35 -18.86 -3.21
C ILE A 495 2.39 -19.40 -1.77
N CYS A 496 1.74 -20.52 -1.49
CA CYS A 496 1.81 -21.18 -0.18
C CYS A 496 3.23 -21.71 0.10
N LYS A 497 3.84 -22.42 -0.86
CA LYS A 497 5.21 -22.95 -0.72
C LYS A 497 6.25 -21.84 -0.56
N VAL A 498 6.15 -20.77 -1.35
CA VAL A 498 7.06 -19.62 -1.27
C VAL A 498 6.91 -18.89 0.06
N ARG A 499 5.69 -18.75 0.59
CA ARG A 499 5.47 -18.16 1.92
C ARG A 499 6.08 -19.00 3.04
N GLU A 500 5.89 -20.31 3.00
CA GLU A 500 6.50 -21.21 3.98
C GLU A 500 8.04 -21.18 3.90
N ALA A 501 8.60 -21.16 2.69
CA ALA A 501 10.03 -20.98 2.50
C ALA A 501 10.52 -19.61 3.00
N ALA A 502 9.74 -18.54 2.78
CA ALA A 502 10.06 -17.20 3.28
C ALA A 502 10.04 -17.14 4.82
N LYS A 503 9.11 -17.83 5.50
CA LYS A 503 9.13 -17.92 6.97
C LYS A 503 10.46 -18.48 7.46
N LYS A 504 10.88 -19.63 6.92
CA LYS A 504 12.17 -20.27 7.27
C LYS A 504 13.37 -19.38 6.95
N GLU A 505 13.33 -18.68 5.82
CA GLU A 505 14.38 -17.74 5.42
C GLU A 505 14.53 -16.58 6.40
N PHE A 506 13.40 -16.03 6.88
CA PHE A 506 13.40 -14.94 7.85
C PHE A 506 13.76 -15.40 9.26
N GLU A 507 13.39 -16.63 9.66
CA GLU A 507 13.86 -17.25 10.91
C GLU A 507 15.38 -17.40 10.90
N ARG A 508 15.93 -17.96 9.82
CA ARG A 508 17.39 -18.07 9.64
C ARG A 508 18.06 -16.69 9.71
N SER A 509 17.53 -15.72 8.96
CA SER A 509 18.04 -14.35 8.96
C SER A 509 17.98 -13.72 10.36
N TYR A 510 16.93 -13.95 11.13
CA TYR A 510 16.86 -13.46 12.51
C TYR A 510 17.95 -14.07 13.41
N VAL A 511 18.17 -15.39 13.33
CA VAL A 511 19.23 -16.07 14.09
C VAL A 511 20.61 -15.51 13.73
N GLU A 512 20.87 -15.31 12.43
CA GLU A 512 22.11 -14.69 11.93
C GLU A 512 22.26 -13.25 12.43
N ALA A 513 21.19 -12.45 12.44
CA ALA A 513 21.21 -11.08 12.93
C ALA A 513 21.54 -11.00 14.43
N VAL A 514 20.94 -11.87 15.26
CA VAL A 514 21.24 -11.95 16.70
C VAL A 514 22.68 -12.38 16.94
N ALA A 515 23.18 -13.36 16.16
CA ALA A 515 24.57 -13.80 16.27
C ALA A 515 25.55 -12.66 15.91
N ALA A 516 25.30 -11.95 14.81
CA ALA A 516 26.11 -10.81 14.39
C ALA A 516 26.07 -9.66 15.40
N PHE A 517 24.93 -9.43 16.05
CA PHE A 517 24.77 -8.41 17.09
C PHE A 517 25.55 -8.76 18.38
N LYS A 518 25.54 -10.04 18.79
CA LYS A 518 26.27 -10.51 19.99
C LYS A 518 27.79 -10.53 19.78
N TYR A 519 28.25 -10.79 18.55
CA TYR A 519 29.67 -10.95 18.23
C TYR A 519 30.11 -10.00 17.09
N PRO A 520 30.09 -8.68 17.31
CA PRO A 520 30.38 -7.71 16.24
C PRO A 520 31.79 -7.82 15.66
N GLN A 521 32.76 -8.29 16.45
CA GLN A 521 34.17 -8.41 16.05
C GLN A 521 34.42 -9.41 14.90
N GLN A 522 33.53 -10.38 14.67
CA GLN A 522 33.68 -11.35 13.58
C GLN A 522 33.30 -10.78 12.20
N PHE A 523 32.54 -9.69 12.17
CA PHE A 523 31.97 -9.13 10.94
C PHE A 523 32.53 -7.76 10.56
N GLU A 524 33.46 -7.23 11.36
CA GLU A 524 34.19 -6.01 11.02
C GLU A 524 34.95 -6.23 9.69
N PRO A 525 34.79 -5.32 8.70
CA PRO A 525 35.64 -5.37 7.52
C PRO A 525 37.07 -5.20 7.99
N VAL A 526 37.89 -6.26 7.86
CA VAL A 526 39.34 -6.19 8.08
C VAL A 526 39.84 -5.02 7.26
N ARG A 527 40.07 -3.88 7.93
CA ARG A 527 40.67 -2.70 7.35
C ARG A 527 42.10 -3.13 7.04
N GLN A 528 42.31 -3.71 5.86
CA GLN A 528 43.65 -3.87 5.34
C GLN A 528 44.24 -2.47 5.34
N PRO A 529 45.31 -2.21 6.11
CA PRO A 529 45.97 -0.91 6.06
C PRO A 529 46.29 -0.69 4.60
N SER A 530 45.72 0.37 4.03
CA SER A 530 46.01 0.78 2.67
C SER A 530 47.50 1.01 2.61
N GLY A 531 48.23 -0.02 2.16
CA GLY A 531 49.66 0.05 1.96
C GLY A 531 49.87 1.26 1.09
N LEU A 532 50.46 2.29 1.67
CA LEU A 532 50.96 3.45 0.98
C LEU A 532 51.85 2.88 -0.12
N SER A 533 51.31 2.75 -1.33
CA SER A 533 52.10 2.57 -2.53
C SER A 533 52.82 3.90 -2.66
N GLY A 534 53.97 3.95 -1.99
CA GLY A 534 54.97 4.99 -2.13
C GLY A 534 55.24 5.09 -3.61
N ARG A 535 54.63 6.10 -4.21
CA ARG A 535 54.89 6.53 -5.56
C ARG A 535 56.31 7.06 -5.53
N THR A 536 57.28 6.17 -5.73
CA THR A 536 58.65 6.55 -6.01
C THR A 536 58.63 7.28 -7.34
N VAL A 537 58.55 8.60 -7.23
CA VAL A 537 59.23 9.52 -8.11
C VAL A 537 60.63 8.96 -8.32
N ARG A 538 61.01 8.67 -9.57
CA ARG A 538 62.39 8.66 -10.14
C ARG A 538 62.60 7.48 -11.10
N SER A 539 62.54 7.77 -12.40
CA SER A 539 63.66 7.46 -13.31
C SER A 539 63.42 8.11 -14.67
N LYS A 540 64.14 9.22 -14.92
CA LYS A 540 64.55 9.62 -16.26
C LYS A 540 65.67 8.67 -16.67
N ARG A 541 65.51 7.89 -17.75
CA ARG A 541 66.66 7.55 -18.60
C ARG A 541 66.23 7.30 -20.03
N SER A 542 66.87 8.06 -20.90
CA SER A 542 66.80 8.10 -22.35
C SER A 542 67.39 6.85 -23.01
N SER A 543 67.05 6.68 -24.30
CA SER A 543 67.76 5.93 -25.37
C SER A 543 67.77 4.39 -25.24
N THR A 544 67.61 3.55 -26.28
CA THR A 544 67.85 3.69 -27.72
C THR A 544 67.21 2.49 -28.47
N SER A 545 66.73 2.72 -29.69
CA SER A 545 66.78 1.82 -30.87
C SER A 545 66.68 0.29 -30.68
N SER A 546 65.58 -0.30 -31.15
CA SER A 546 65.67 -1.41 -32.13
C SER A 546 64.37 -1.53 -32.94
N MET A 547 64.53 -1.63 -34.26
CA MET A 547 63.48 -1.94 -35.20
C MET A 547 63.11 -3.42 -35.12
N VAL A 548 61.83 -3.72 -34.92
CA VAL A 548 61.21 -4.97 -35.38
C VAL A 548 59.78 -4.66 -35.84
N PRO A 549 59.41 -4.96 -37.10
CA PRO A 549 58.02 -4.89 -37.55
C PRO A 549 57.33 -6.24 -37.39
N ARG A 550 55.99 -6.20 -37.29
CA ARG A 550 54.97 -7.28 -37.38
C ARG A 550 54.41 -7.78 -36.04
N SER A 551 53.20 -7.32 -35.71
CA SER A 551 51.94 -8.08 -35.87
C SER A 551 50.78 -7.31 -35.19
N PRO A 552 49.55 -7.29 -35.77
CA PRO A 552 48.41 -6.61 -35.15
C PRO A 552 47.78 -7.51 -34.09
N THR A 553 48.23 -7.38 -32.84
CA THR A 553 47.55 -7.99 -31.70
C THR A 553 46.32 -7.17 -31.31
N SER A 554 45.18 -7.81 -31.43
CA SER A 554 43.83 -7.39 -31.09
C SER A 554 43.72 -6.54 -29.81
N PRO A 555 42.93 -5.45 -29.80
CA PRO A 555 42.60 -4.70 -28.58
C PRO A 555 41.42 -5.40 -27.88
N ALA A 556 41.66 -6.58 -27.31
CA ALA A 556 40.61 -7.36 -26.65
C ALA A 556 41.10 -7.92 -25.33
N SER A 557 41.67 -7.10 -24.47
CA SER A 557 41.96 -7.45 -23.08
C SER A 557 42.38 -6.18 -22.36
N LEU A 558 41.52 -5.68 -21.47
CA LEU A 558 41.83 -4.88 -20.26
C LEU A 558 40.58 -4.10 -19.80
N THR A 559 39.47 -4.80 -19.60
CA THR A 559 38.53 -4.42 -18.54
C THR A 559 38.70 -5.43 -17.42
N SER A 560 39.84 -5.36 -16.71
CA SER A 560 39.97 -6.10 -15.46
C SER A 560 38.85 -5.60 -14.54
N PRO A 561 38.06 -6.48 -13.92
CA PRO A 561 37.03 -6.07 -13.00
C PRO A 561 37.73 -5.46 -11.78
N ARG A 562 37.84 -4.12 -11.76
CA ARG A 562 38.35 -3.38 -10.62
C ARG A 562 37.54 -3.80 -9.41
N SER A 563 38.14 -4.59 -8.52
CA SER A 563 37.51 -5.05 -7.30
C SER A 563 37.24 -3.84 -6.42
N SER A 564 36.02 -3.31 -6.48
CA SER A 564 35.61 -2.22 -5.61
C SER A 564 35.51 -2.76 -4.18
N PHE A 565 36.56 -2.56 -3.39
CA PHE A 565 36.68 -2.93 -1.97
C PHE A 565 35.78 -2.09 -1.04
N THR A 566 34.77 -1.38 -1.57
CA THR A 566 33.94 -0.46 -0.79
C THR A 566 32.98 -1.16 0.19
N PHE A 567 32.82 -2.48 0.09
CA PHE A 567 31.90 -3.24 0.94
C PHE A 567 32.54 -4.55 1.43
N PRO A 568 32.11 -5.08 2.59
CA PRO A 568 32.57 -6.38 3.10
C PRO A 568 32.36 -7.52 2.09
N ARG A 569 33.19 -8.57 2.19
CA ARG A 569 33.14 -9.73 1.28
C ARG A 569 31.79 -10.44 1.30
N GLN A 570 31.11 -10.45 2.44
CA GLN A 570 29.75 -10.95 2.60
C GLN A 570 28.81 -9.76 2.76
N ASN A 571 27.89 -9.60 1.81
CA ASN A 571 26.87 -8.55 1.84
C ASN A 571 25.67 -8.99 0.99
N LEU A 572 24.51 -8.37 1.22
CA LEU A 572 23.27 -8.74 0.54
C LEU A 572 23.32 -8.48 -0.97
N GLY A 573 24.03 -7.43 -1.40
CA GLY A 573 24.26 -7.15 -2.82
C GLY A 573 24.97 -8.31 -3.56
N ARG A 574 25.93 -8.98 -2.92
CA ARG A 574 26.60 -10.17 -3.48
C ARG A 574 25.69 -11.39 -3.50
N GLN A 575 24.84 -11.58 -2.50
CA GLN A 575 23.86 -12.68 -2.53
C GLN A 575 22.90 -12.52 -3.71
N VAL A 576 22.38 -11.31 -3.98
CA VAL A 576 21.56 -11.04 -5.17
C VAL A 576 22.37 -11.25 -6.46
N GLU A 577 23.66 -10.92 -6.47
CA GLU A 577 24.52 -11.17 -7.64
C GLU A 577 24.65 -12.67 -7.95
N THR A 578 24.70 -13.53 -6.95
CA THR A 578 24.67 -14.99 -7.15
C THR A 578 23.34 -15.42 -7.78
N ILE A 579 22.21 -14.90 -7.30
CA ILE A 579 20.88 -15.15 -7.90
C ILE A 579 20.77 -14.59 -9.32
N LEU A 580 21.42 -13.45 -9.60
CA LEU A 580 21.47 -12.90 -10.95
C LEU A 580 22.21 -13.81 -11.94
N LYS A 581 23.14 -14.63 -11.47
CA LYS A 581 23.93 -15.56 -12.29
C LYS A 581 23.23 -16.91 -12.50
N SER A 582 22.30 -17.31 -11.62
CA SER A 582 21.55 -18.56 -11.81
C SER A 582 20.57 -18.47 -12.98
N GLU A 583 20.20 -19.59 -13.60
CA GLU A 583 19.25 -19.57 -14.71
C GLU A 583 17.79 -19.45 -14.22
N LEU A 584 16.88 -19.03 -15.10
CA LEU A 584 15.44 -19.04 -14.85
C LEU A 584 14.85 -20.35 -15.41
N PRO A 585 13.81 -20.94 -14.79
CA PRO A 585 13.07 -20.44 -13.62
C PRO A 585 13.79 -20.67 -12.28
N PHE A 586 13.47 -19.86 -11.28
CA PHE A 586 14.05 -19.98 -9.93
C PHE A 586 13.30 -21.00 -9.07
N SER A 587 14.01 -21.62 -8.12
CA SER A 587 13.41 -22.48 -7.11
C SER A 587 12.60 -21.67 -6.09
N VAL A 588 11.72 -22.35 -5.36
CA VAL A 588 10.90 -21.75 -4.28
C VAL A 588 11.78 -21.06 -3.23
N GLU A 589 12.91 -21.67 -2.87
CA GLU A 589 13.87 -21.16 -1.89
C GLU A 589 14.58 -19.89 -2.39
N MET A 590 14.94 -19.86 -3.68
CA MET A 590 15.53 -18.67 -4.28
C MET A 590 14.53 -17.51 -4.30
N ILE A 591 13.24 -17.78 -4.60
CA ILE A 591 12.19 -16.76 -4.56
C ILE A 591 11.98 -16.25 -3.14
N ALA A 592 12.02 -17.12 -2.13
CA ALA A 592 11.96 -16.74 -0.72
C ALA A 592 13.14 -15.83 -0.31
N GLN A 593 14.36 -16.10 -0.77
CA GLN A 593 15.51 -15.22 -0.58
C GLN A 593 15.30 -13.86 -1.25
N VAL A 594 14.79 -13.84 -2.48
CA VAL A 594 14.44 -12.58 -3.17
C VAL A 594 13.37 -11.81 -2.38
N ALA A 595 12.36 -12.49 -1.81
CA ALA A 595 11.35 -11.85 -0.97
C ALA A 595 11.97 -11.17 0.25
N ARG A 596 12.94 -11.82 0.92
CA ARG A 596 13.72 -11.20 2.00
C ARG A 596 14.48 -9.96 1.53
N PHE A 597 15.15 -10.03 0.38
CA PHE A 597 15.85 -8.89 -0.19
C PHE A 597 14.93 -7.71 -0.53
N VAL A 598 13.71 -7.98 -0.98
CA VAL A 598 12.69 -6.94 -1.22
C VAL A 598 12.27 -6.26 0.09
N VAL A 599 12.11 -7.00 1.20
CA VAL A 599 11.83 -6.40 2.52
C VAL A 599 13.00 -5.54 3.01
N VAL A 600 14.24 -5.99 2.83
CA VAL A 600 15.42 -5.17 3.16
C VAL A 600 15.45 -3.91 2.31
N ALA A 601 15.21 -4.02 1.01
CA ALA A 601 15.17 -2.88 0.10
C ALA A 601 14.08 -1.86 0.48
N TRP A 602 12.92 -2.36 0.92
CA TRP A 602 11.85 -1.54 1.47
C TRP A 602 12.28 -0.82 2.74
N SER A 603 12.94 -1.51 3.69
CA SER A 603 13.41 -0.90 4.94
C SER A 603 14.41 0.25 4.75
N ILE A 604 15.07 0.31 3.58
CA ILE A 604 16.00 1.38 3.18
C ILE A 604 15.27 2.50 2.42
N SER A 605 14.10 2.21 1.85
CA SER A 605 13.34 3.11 0.97
C SER A 605 12.06 3.68 1.62
N VAL A 606 11.61 3.12 2.73
CA VAL A 606 10.43 3.59 3.46
C VAL A 606 10.76 4.87 4.22
N GLU A 607 9.80 5.79 4.33
CA GLU A 607 9.96 7.01 5.12
C GLU A 607 9.50 6.77 6.56
N GLY A 608 10.34 7.24 7.51
CA GLY A 608 10.09 7.11 8.94
C GLY A 608 9.01 8.08 9.40
N VAL A 609 8.06 7.57 10.17
CA VAL A 609 7.07 8.34 10.93
C VAL A 609 7.49 8.34 12.40
N ALA A 610 7.40 9.50 13.03
CA ALA A 610 7.74 9.70 14.42
C ALA A 610 6.51 10.09 15.25
N TRP A 611 6.26 9.38 16.34
CA TRP A 611 5.15 9.57 17.28
C TRP A 611 5.60 10.08 18.65
N GLU A 612 6.79 9.66 19.09
CA GLU A 612 7.35 10.00 20.41
C GLU A 612 8.47 11.04 20.29
N GLU A 613 8.70 11.83 21.33
CA GLU A 613 9.82 12.78 21.36
C GLU A 613 11.15 12.03 21.23
N GLY A 614 12.08 12.57 20.44
CA GLY A 614 13.36 11.91 20.14
C GLY A 614 13.31 10.87 19.00
N GLU A 615 12.13 10.49 18.50
CA GLU A 615 12.04 9.70 17.27
C GLU A 615 12.33 10.55 16.03
N GLU A 616 13.19 10.03 15.15
CA GLU A 616 13.46 10.61 13.83
C GLU A 616 12.33 10.26 12.85
N GLY A 617 11.81 11.24 12.12
CA GLY A 617 10.81 11.00 11.08
C GLY A 617 9.77 12.12 10.96
N ILE A 618 8.83 11.91 10.05
CA ILE A 618 7.72 12.80 9.79
C ILE A 618 6.70 12.68 10.93
N ARG A 619 6.18 13.82 11.41
CA ARG A 619 5.13 13.86 12.44
C ARG A 619 3.75 13.87 11.79
N LEU A 620 2.94 12.85 12.09
CA LEU A 620 1.55 12.78 11.64
C LEU A 620 0.63 13.33 12.74
N GLY A 621 0.50 14.66 12.83
CA GLY A 621 -0.33 15.34 13.82
C GLY A 621 -1.26 16.36 13.16
N LEU A 622 -2.51 15.99 12.94
CA LEU A 622 -3.50 16.85 12.25
C LEU A 622 -4.74 17.15 13.10
N GLY A 623 -5.06 16.29 14.06
CA GLY A 623 -6.37 16.29 14.71
C GLY A 623 -6.70 17.56 15.50
N GLU A 624 -5.69 18.18 16.13
CA GLU A 624 -5.92 19.34 17.01
C GLU A 624 -5.90 20.68 16.26
N GLN A 625 -5.34 20.73 15.04
CA GLN A 625 -5.11 21.98 14.31
C GLN A 625 -6.12 22.22 13.19
N LEU A 626 -6.87 21.20 12.79
CA LEU A 626 -7.84 21.27 11.71
C LEU A 626 -9.28 21.33 12.24
N PRO A 627 -10.18 22.03 11.54
CA PRO A 627 -11.57 22.05 11.95
C PRO A 627 -12.22 20.69 11.76
N GLU A 628 -13.25 20.43 12.57
CA GLU A 628 -13.99 19.17 12.60
C GLU A 628 -14.56 18.77 11.23
N LYS A 629 -14.94 19.76 10.41
CA LYS A 629 -15.54 19.57 9.09
C LYS A 629 -14.84 20.41 8.03
N MET A 630 -14.41 19.75 6.97
CA MET A 630 -13.82 20.35 5.78
C MET A 630 -14.57 19.86 4.54
N VAL A 631 -14.30 20.43 3.37
CA VAL A 631 -14.98 20.04 2.12
C VAL A 631 -13.94 19.56 1.11
N LEU A 632 -14.04 18.30 0.67
CA LEU A 632 -13.21 17.73 -0.40
C LEU A 632 -13.95 17.82 -1.73
N CYS A 633 -13.28 18.33 -2.77
CA CYS A 633 -13.86 18.54 -4.11
C CYS A 633 -13.01 17.97 -5.25
#